data_AF-A0A2A6YNX0-F1
#
_entry.id   AF-A0A2A6YNX0-F1
#
_cell.length_a   1.000
_cell.length_b   1.000
_cell.length_c   1.000
_cell.angle_alpha   90.00
_cell.angle_beta   90.00
_cell.angle_gamma   90.00
#
_symmetry.space_group_name_H-M   'P 1'
#
loop_
_entity.id
_entity.type
_entity.pdbx_description
1 polymer ?
#
loop_
_entity_poly.entity_id
_entity_poly.type
_entity_poly.pdbx_seq_one_letter_code
_entity_poly.pdbx_strand_id
1 'polypeptide(L)'
;MNKPFLILLIALIVFSGCNMRKYFKPAKHQVKGEAYFPNHLQESIVSSNRYGAILKNGAVIGDKGLTQLRIGKNFNYESSFLNESQGFFILAQDCLNKIDKKTSKSKVAKTEETELKLKGVEAEVQDKVCHQVELISNNPNASQQSIVIPLETFALSASVKGNLLAVVLADNSANLYDITSQKLLFSEKGSPSTTINSLMAMPIFMDTVVVFPMLDGRLLVVDYVHGNPTPIRNIVISSDKFFNNITYLIVDGNNMIASTGKRILSVVSGQEFNYDGDIIDLLYDKGTLYVLTLDGQILQMDKSLRELNSVKLPFASLNTIVLNNNKLYSLEKRGYVIEVDLNDFDSYNVYKTPTIGSFKFFSSNRLDKGVFYDKNRVYYDRYYLDYNDFKPKLYPVVEKSASKKSQKGEKGNAPIYLQERHKAKEKPLEENKVKPRNSGFEEEEVKTRRPEPIKDQNNAIQKGVKENQENKNAPVSKEDNAFKEAPKLSPKEEKRRLKEEKKKAKAEQRAREFEQRAREHQERDEKELEKRRKALEMNKK
;
A
#
# COMPACT_ATOMS: atom_id res chain seq x y z
N MET A 1 -28.79 -50.89 -8.71
CA MET A 1 -28.04 -49.85 -7.95
C MET A 1 -29.07 -48.84 -7.42
N ASN A 2 -29.27 -48.75 -6.11
CA ASN A 2 -30.36 -47.97 -5.52
C ASN A 2 -30.20 -46.48 -5.83
N LYS A 3 -31.24 -45.86 -6.41
CA LYS A 3 -31.30 -44.41 -6.72
C LYS A 3 -30.82 -43.49 -5.57
N PRO A 4 -31.09 -43.76 -4.27
CA PRO A 4 -30.52 -42.95 -3.18
C PRO A 4 -28.99 -43.02 -3.08
N PHE A 5 -28.37 -44.15 -3.47
CA PHE A 5 -26.91 -44.33 -3.43
C PHE A 5 -26.21 -43.53 -4.53
N LEU A 6 -26.84 -43.43 -5.71
CA LEU A 6 -26.34 -42.63 -6.83
C LEU A 6 -26.39 -41.12 -6.51
N ILE A 7 -27.44 -40.67 -5.83
CA ILE A 7 -27.60 -39.27 -5.40
C ILE A 7 -26.56 -38.91 -4.33
N LEU A 8 -26.28 -39.83 -3.38
CA LEU A 8 -25.23 -39.65 -2.37
C LEU A 8 -23.83 -39.56 -2.99
N LEU A 9 -23.55 -40.40 -4.01
CA LEU A 9 -22.28 -40.40 -4.73
C LEU A 9 -22.09 -39.10 -5.55
N ILE A 10 -23.15 -38.60 -6.19
CA ILE A 10 -23.13 -37.34 -6.93
C ILE A 10 -22.97 -36.15 -5.97
N ALA A 11 -23.60 -36.18 -4.79
CA ALA A 11 -23.41 -35.15 -3.77
C ALA A 11 -21.95 -35.10 -3.27
N LEU A 12 -21.31 -36.25 -3.03
CA LEU A 12 -19.89 -36.36 -2.66
C LEU A 12 -18.93 -35.80 -3.74
N ILE A 13 -19.27 -35.96 -5.02
CA ILE A 13 -18.49 -35.42 -6.15
C ILE A 13 -18.71 -33.90 -6.32
N VAL A 14 -19.88 -33.37 -5.97
CA VAL A 14 -20.16 -31.93 -6.05
C VAL A 14 -19.56 -31.16 -4.87
N PHE A 15 -19.41 -31.78 -3.70
CA PHE A 15 -18.76 -31.16 -2.52
C PHE A 15 -17.22 -31.26 -2.50
N SER A 16 -16.60 -32.08 -3.37
CA SER A 16 -15.14 -32.14 -3.53
C SER A 16 -14.57 -31.02 -4.40
N GLY A 17 -15.43 -30.14 -4.94
CA GLY A 17 -15.05 -28.91 -5.64
C GLY A 17 -14.59 -27.75 -4.74
N CYS A 18 -14.14 -28.02 -3.52
CA CYS A 18 -13.45 -27.03 -2.69
C CYS A 18 -12.09 -26.73 -3.33
N ASN A 19 -11.97 -25.58 -4.00
CA ASN A 19 -10.69 -25.04 -4.44
C ASN A 19 -9.84 -24.81 -3.18
N MET A 20 -8.98 -25.77 -2.81
CA MET A 20 -8.08 -25.64 -1.67
C MET A 20 -7.29 -24.36 -1.82
N ARG A 21 -7.39 -23.45 -0.84
CA ARG A 21 -6.57 -22.24 -0.80
C ARG A 21 -5.11 -22.66 -0.98
N LYS A 22 -4.50 -22.18 -2.06
CA LYS A 22 -3.07 -22.35 -2.32
C LYS A 22 -2.31 -21.34 -1.49
N TYR A 23 -1.15 -21.76 -1.03
CA TYR A 23 -0.31 -20.95 -0.17
C TYR A 23 1.14 -21.17 -0.57
N PHE A 24 1.97 -20.17 -0.31
CA PHE A 24 3.40 -20.31 -0.50
C PHE A 24 3.95 -21.46 0.34
N LYS A 25 4.69 -22.33 -0.35
CA LYS A 25 5.39 -23.47 0.22
C LYS A 25 6.64 -23.68 -0.64
N PRO A 26 7.79 -23.12 -0.24
CA PRO A 26 9.03 -23.28 -0.99
C PRO A 26 9.42 -24.76 -1.03
N ALA A 27 10.04 -25.18 -2.13
CA ALA A 27 10.62 -26.51 -2.20
C ALA A 27 11.77 -26.63 -1.20
N LYS A 28 12.02 -27.84 -0.67
CA LYS A 28 13.05 -28.05 0.37
C LYS A 28 14.44 -27.55 -0.05
N HIS A 29 14.78 -27.66 -1.34
CA HIS A 29 16.07 -27.20 -1.87
C HIS A 29 16.18 -25.67 -1.99
N GLN A 30 15.06 -24.94 -1.95
CA GLN A 30 15.05 -23.47 -1.99
C GLN A 30 15.23 -22.87 -0.58
N VAL A 31 14.96 -23.65 0.47
CA VAL A 31 15.13 -23.21 1.86
C VAL A 31 16.60 -23.38 2.24
N LYS A 32 17.34 -22.27 2.29
CA LYS A 32 18.79 -22.26 2.55
C LYS A 32 19.14 -22.38 4.03
N GLY A 33 18.22 -22.05 4.93
CA GLY A 33 18.49 -22.06 6.35
C GLY A 33 17.37 -21.45 7.18
N GLU A 34 17.73 -20.96 8.36
CA GLU A 34 16.82 -20.40 9.35
C GLU A 34 17.16 -18.94 9.68
N ALA A 35 16.13 -18.09 9.69
CA ALA A 35 16.21 -16.70 10.11
C ALA A 35 15.58 -16.57 11.50
N TYR A 36 16.41 -16.35 12.51
CA TYR A 36 15.97 -16.14 13.89
C TYR A 36 15.65 -14.66 14.13
N PHE A 37 14.75 -14.39 15.07
CA PHE A 37 14.49 -13.04 15.58
C PHE A 37 15.15 -12.93 16.97
N PRO A 38 16.45 -12.62 17.05
CA PRO A 38 17.21 -12.69 18.30
C PRO A 38 16.83 -11.55 19.26
N ASN A 39 16.38 -10.43 18.72
CA ASN A 39 16.16 -9.23 19.50
C ASN A 39 14.70 -9.12 19.94
N HIS A 40 14.50 -8.54 21.13
CA HIS A 40 13.18 -8.37 21.72
C HIS A 40 12.99 -6.98 22.31
N LEU A 41 11.76 -6.51 22.22
CA LEU A 41 11.25 -5.29 22.84
C LEU A 41 10.80 -5.59 24.27
N GLN A 42 10.70 -4.55 25.09
CA GLN A 42 10.19 -4.65 26.46
C GLN A 42 8.75 -5.19 26.48
N GLU A 43 7.94 -4.76 25.53
CA GLU A 43 6.54 -5.14 25.38
C GLU A 43 6.15 -5.40 23.92
N SER A 44 5.02 -6.06 23.69
CA SER A 44 4.49 -6.29 22.34
C SER A 44 3.91 -5.04 21.70
N ILE A 45 3.99 -4.94 20.38
CA ILE A 45 3.28 -3.98 19.54
C ILE A 45 1.76 -4.16 19.71
N VAL A 46 1.05 -3.04 19.82
CA VAL A 46 -0.42 -2.96 19.89
C VAL A 46 -1.01 -2.45 18.58
N SER A 47 -0.37 -1.44 17.99
CA SER A 47 -0.78 -0.84 16.73
C SER A 47 0.45 -0.39 15.93
N SER A 48 0.28 -0.33 14.61
CA SER A 48 1.30 0.19 13.70
C SER A 48 0.67 0.77 12.44
N ASN A 49 1.35 1.72 11.84
CA ASN A 49 1.05 2.27 10.52
C ASN A 49 2.35 2.28 9.68
N ARG A 50 2.37 3.03 8.57
CA ARG A 50 3.57 3.15 7.73
C ARG A 50 4.78 3.81 8.43
N TYR A 51 4.52 4.70 9.38
CA TYR A 51 5.52 5.61 9.95
C TYR A 51 5.98 5.21 11.35
N GLY A 52 5.24 4.35 12.04
CA GLY A 52 5.65 3.85 13.35
C GLY A 52 4.74 2.79 13.95
N ALA A 53 5.13 2.33 15.14
CA ALA A 53 4.40 1.36 15.94
C ALA A 53 4.37 1.76 17.42
N ILE A 54 3.29 1.41 18.13
CA ILE A 54 3.12 1.65 19.56
C ILE A 54 3.17 0.33 20.33
N LEU A 55 3.93 0.29 21.42
CA LEU A 55 4.02 -0.85 22.33
C LEU A 55 2.97 -0.77 23.45
N LYS A 56 2.65 -1.89 24.10
CA LYS A 56 1.69 -1.94 25.23
C LYS A 56 2.03 -1.01 26.39
N ASN A 57 3.31 -0.69 26.56
CA ASN A 57 3.80 0.23 27.60
C ASN A 57 3.84 1.70 27.15
N GLY A 58 3.34 2.01 25.95
CA GLY A 58 3.28 3.35 25.37
C GLY A 58 4.53 3.78 24.62
N ALA A 59 5.62 3.01 24.64
CA ALA A 59 6.82 3.35 23.87
C ALA A 59 6.53 3.31 22.36
N VAL A 60 7.13 4.24 21.61
CA VAL A 60 6.93 4.37 20.17
C VAL A 60 8.18 3.93 19.41
N ILE A 61 7.97 3.27 18.29
CA ILE A 61 9.00 2.90 17.31
C ILE A 61 8.75 3.75 16.06
N GLY A 62 9.78 4.46 15.59
CA GLY A 62 9.77 5.24 14.35
C GLY A 62 10.71 4.65 13.29
N ASP A 63 11.12 5.49 12.33
CA ASP A 63 11.98 5.14 11.17
C ASP A 63 13.39 4.64 11.55
N LYS A 64 13.87 5.06 12.73
CA LYS A 64 15.18 4.72 13.31
C LYS A 64 15.05 3.84 14.54
N GLY A 65 13.87 3.26 14.79
CA GLY A 65 13.64 2.32 15.89
C GLY A 65 12.98 2.99 17.09
N LEU A 66 13.26 2.50 18.30
CA LEU A 66 12.69 3.06 19.54
C LEU A 66 12.99 4.56 19.65
N THR A 67 11.93 5.35 19.84
CA THR A 67 12.02 6.79 20.04
C THR A 67 11.98 7.13 21.54
N GLN A 68 12.26 8.39 21.85
CA GLN A 68 12.09 8.99 23.17
C GLN A 68 10.62 9.23 23.55
N LEU A 69 9.69 9.12 22.59
CA LEU A 69 8.28 9.31 22.84
C LEU A 69 7.71 8.11 23.60
N ARG A 70 7.01 8.42 24.69
CA ARG A 70 6.22 7.44 25.44
C ARG A 70 4.83 7.97 25.70
N ILE A 71 3.84 7.36 25.06
CA ILE A 71 2.44 7.70 25.19
C ILE A 71 1.94 7.19 26.54
N GLY A 72 1.60 8.11 27.43
CA GLY A 72 1.02 7.77 28.73
C GLY A 72 -0.36 7.13 28.60
N LYS A 73 -0.75 6.33 29.58
CA LYS A 73 -2.15 5.89 29.68
C LYS A 73 -2.99 7.09 30.10
N ASN A 74 -3.91 7.50 29.24
CA ASN A 74 -4.89 8.54 29.55
C ASN A 74 -6.26 7.89 29.76
N PHE A 75 -6.98 8.29 30.81
CA PHE A 75 -8.32 7.76 31.11
C PHE A 75 -9.43 8.39 30.25
N ASN A 76 -9.12 9.52 29.61
CA ASN A 76 -10.06 10.30 28.82
C ASN A 76 -9.86 10.10 27.32
N TYR A 77 -8.63 9.84 26.87
CA TYR A 77 -8.30 9.76 25.45
C TYR A 77 -7.56 8.47 25.09
N GLU A 78 -7.88 7.92 23.92
CA GLU A 78 -7.03 6.98 23.19
C GLU A 78 -6.10 7.78 22.28
N SER A 79 -4.82 7.41 22.21
CA SER A 79 -3.83 8.11 21.39
C SER A 79 -3.24 7.17 20.35
N SER A 80 -3.24 7.61 19.10
CA SER A 80 -2.56 6.95 17.99
C SER A 80 -1.39 7.79 17.52
N PHE A 81 -0.27 7.14 17.22
CA PHE A 81 0.89 7.78 16.62
C PHE A 81 0.66 7.88 15.12
N LEU A 82 0.73 9.10 14.57
CA LEU A 82 0.59 9.32 13.14
C LEU A 82 1.95 9.18 12.45
N ASN A 83 2.91 10.04 12.82
CA ASN A 83 4.26 10.08 12.29
C ASN A 83 5.14 11.07 13.07
N GLU A 84 6.36 11.25 12.57
CA GLU A 84 7.23 12.37 12.91
C GLU A 84 7.39 13.28 11.69
N SER A 85 7.29 14.61 11.87
CA SER A 85 7.39 15.59 10.79
C SER A 85 7.97 16.91 11.30
N GLN A 86 9.00 17.43 10.61
CA GLN A 86 9.68 18.70 10.90
C GLN A 86 9.88 19.03 12.40
N GLY A 87 10.43 18.09 13.18
CA GLY A 87 10.74 18.35 14.59
C GLY A 87 9.61 18.01 15.57
N PHE A 88 8.51 17.44 15.10
CA PHE A 88 7.37 17.05 15.94
C PHE A 88 7.03 15.57 15.78
N PHE A 89 6.77 14.91 16.91
CA PHE A 89 5.90 13.75 16.94
C PHE A 89 4.46 14.21 16.86
N ILE A 90 3.66 13.55 16.02
CA ILE A 90 2.26 13.89 15.80
C ILE A 90 1.37 12.75 16.30
N LEU A 91 0.48 13.07 17.24
CA LEU A 91 -0.48 12.14 17.80
C LEU A 91 -1.90 12.55 17.42
N ALA A 92 -2.72 11.57 17.04
CA ALA A 92 -4.17 11.73 16.97
C ALA A 92 -4.78 11.23 18.28
N GLN A 93 -5.70 12.00 18.85
CA GLN A 93 -6.36 11.67 20.09
C GLN A 93 -7.88 11.68 19.90
N ASP A 94 -8.52 10.67 20.46
CA ASP A 94 -9.98 10.53 20.48
C ASP A 94 -10.46 10.25 21.90
N CYS A 95 -11.66 10.68 22.26
CA CYS A 95 -12.19 10.31 23.57
C CYS A 95 -12.42 8.81 23.65
N LEU A 96 -12.13 8.26 24.82
CA LEU A 96 -12.65 6.95 25.18
C LEU A 96 -14.15 7.10 25.45
N ASN A 97 -15.00 6.71 24.49
CA ASN A 97 -16.43 6.51 24.72
C ASN A 97 -16.60 5.38 25.75
N LYS A 98 -16.59 5.73 27.04
CA LYS A 98 -17.03 4.83 28.10
C LYS A 98 -18.55 4.73 27.99
N ILE A 99 -19.01 3.82 27.14
CA ILE A 99 -20.36 3.29 27.29
C ILE A 99 -20.36 2.61 28.66
N ASP A 100 -20.98 3.23 29.65
CA ASP A 100 -21.26 2.63 30.95
C ASP A 100 -22.11 1.38 30.76
N LYS A 101 -21.46 0.24 30.51
CA LYS A 101 -22.08 -1.10 30.50
C LYS A 101 -22.42 -1.58 31.92
N LYS A 102 -22.81 -0.67 32.83
CA LYS A 102 -23.23 -0.96 34.20
C LYS A 102 -24.51 -0.22 34.63
N THR A 103 -25.45 0.02 33.71
CA THR A 103 -26.81 0.46 34.09
C THR A 103 -27.93 -0.09 33.18
N SER A 104 -27.73 -1.26 32.57
CA SER A 104 -28.82 -2.01 31.92
C SER A 104 -28.91 -3.45 32.42
N LYS A 105 -28.87 -3.62 33.74
CA LYS A 105 -29.46 -4.76 34.46
C LYS A 105 -29.93 -4.30 35.82
N SER A 106 -31.08 -3.62 35.86
CA SER A 106 -31.98 -3.78 37.01
C SER A 106 -33.38 -3.95 36.47
N LYS A 107 -33.89 -5.17 36.65
CA LYS A 107 -35.29 -5.48 36.53
C LYS A 107 -36.04 -4.65 37.56
N VAL A 108 -37.20 -4.16 37.14
CA VAL A 108 -38.30 -3.69 37.96
C VAL A 108 -38.32 -4.37 39.35
N ALA A 109 -38.16 -3.58 40.39
CA ALA A 109 -38.74 -3.81 41.69
C ALA A 109 -39.22 -2.45 42.22
N LYS A 110 -40.53 -2.29 42.31
CA LYS A 110 -41.17 -1.21 43.06
C LYS A 110 -40.87 -1.42 44.54
N THR A 111 -40.37 -0.39 45.21
CA THR A 111 -40.98 0.13 46.45
C THR A 111 -40.44 1.53 46.75
N GLU A 112 -41.31 2.36 47.31
CA GLU A 112 -41.07 3.70 47.82
C GLU A 112 -40.09 3.71 48.99
N GLU A 113 -39.64 4.93 49.34
CA GLU A 113 -38.79 5.29 50.48
C GLU A 113 -37.28 5.10 50.26
N THR A 114 -36.58 6.19 49.94
CA THR A 114 -35.80 6.96 50.92
C THR A 114 -35.01 8.05 50.17
N GLU A 115 -35.46 9.30 50.27
CA GLU A 115 -34.58 10.45 50.06
C GLU A 115 -33.50 10.45 51.15
N LEU A 116 -32.22 10.39 50.77
CA LEU A 116 -31.18 11.00 51.59
C LEU A 116 -29.94 11.38 50.76
N LYS A 117 -29.85 12.69 50.49
CA LYS A 117 -28.65 13.52 50.41
C LYS A 117 -27.39 12.90 49.76
N LEU A 118 -27.09 13.36 48.56
CA LEU A 118 -25.74 13.78 48.17
C LEU A 118 -25.87 14.95 47.18
N LYS A 119 -25.90 16.18 47.73
CA LYS A 119 -25.49 17.38 47.00
C LYS A 119 -23.99 17.24 46.74
N GLY A 120 -23.63 17.07 45.48
CA GLY A 120 -22.25 17.06 45.03
C GLY A 120 -22.22 17.49 43.58
N VAL A 121 -22.20 18.81 43.37
CA VAL A 121 -21.77 19.53 42.16
C VAL A 121 -21.83 18.71 40.87
N GLU A 122 -22.98 18.74 40.18
CA GLU A 122 -23.00 18.57 38.74
C GLU A 122 -22.22 19.75 38.15
N ALA A 123 -20.90 19.60 38.07
CA ALA A 123 -20.11 20.44 37.19
C ALA A 123 -20.57 20.08 35.78
N GLU A 124 -21.28 21.02 35.15
CA GLU A 124 -21.60 20.99 33.73
C GLU A 124 -20.37 20.51 32.97
N VAL A 125 -20.49 19.34 32.35
CA VAL A 125 -19.48 18.80 31.43
C VAL A 125 -19.51 19.72 30.22
N GLN A 126 -18.67 20.76 30.24
CA GLN A 126 -18.33 21.53 29.05
C GLN A 126 -17.98 20.56 27.93
N ASP A 127 -18.65 20.71 26.78
CA ASP A 127 -18.40 19.98 25.53
C ASP A 127 -16.90 19.96 25.23
N LYS A 128 -16.21 18.92 25.70
CA LYS A 128 -14.80 18.70 25.39
C LYS A 128 -14.74 18.32 23.92
N VAL A 129 -13.99 19.09 23.12
CA VAL A 129 -13.69 18.68 21.75
C VAL A 129 -13.06 17.30 21.80
N CYS A 130 -13.72 16.34 21.17
CA CYS A 130 -13.40 14.94 21.39
C CYS A 130 -12.21 14.46 20.56
N HIS A 131 -12.07 15.06 19.38
CA HIS A 131 -11.00 14.75 18.44
C HIS A 131 -9.98 15.87 18.47
N GLN A 132 -8.70 15.53 18.61
CA GLN A 132 -7.63 16.52 18.59
C GLN A 132 -6.35 15.92 18.01
N VAL A 133 -5.48 16.79 17.52
CA VAL A 133 -4.10 16.46 17.15
C VAL A 133 -3.15 17.13 18.14
N GLU A 134 -2.21 16.35 18.65
CA GLU A 134 -1.17 16.81 19.57
C GLU A 134 0.19 16.77 18.87
N LEU A 135 0.87 17.91 18.86
CA LEU A 135 2.23 18.07 18.38
C LEU A 135 3.19 18.14 19.57
N ILE A 136 4.09 17.16 19.66
CA ILE A 136 5.09 17.07 20.72
C ILE A 136 6.46 17.27 20.08
N SER A 137 7.28 18.20 20.59
CA SER A 137 8.63 18.37 20.05
C SER A 137 9.43 17.07 20.17
N ASN A 138 10.10 16.69 19.08
CA ASN A 138 11.05 15.58 19.08
C ASN A 138 12.42 15.98 19.65
N ASN A 139 12.66 17.26 19.96
CA ASN A 139 13.91 17.67 20.56
C ASN A 139 13.88 17.36 22.07
N PRO A 140 14.77 16.49 22.59
CA PRO A 140 14.78 16.11 24.00
C PRO A 140 15.05 17.29 24.94
N ASN A 141 15.63 18.37 24.44
CA ASN A 141 15.94 19.57 25.21
C ASN A 141 14.87 20.67 25.06
N ALA A 142 13.78 20.41 24.32
CA ALA A 142 12.71 21.39 24.19
C ALA A 142 11.95 21.51 25.51
N SER A 143 11.88 22.74 26.03
CA SER A 143 11.04 23.09 27.17
C SER A 143 9.59 23.40 26.76
N GLN A 144 9.29 23.37 25.46
CA GLN A 144 7.99 23.74 24.92
C GLN A 144 6.94 22.69 25.28
N GLN A 145 5.80 23.14 25.81
CA GLN A 145 4.63 22.30 26.03
C GLN A 145 4.09 21.78 24.69
N SER A 146 3.43 20.63 24.70
CA SER A 146 2.77 20.12 23.50
C SER A 146 1.70 21.09 23.01
N ILE A 147 1.54 21.16 21.69
CA ILE A 147 0.52 21.99 21.04
C ILE A 147 -0.65 21.07 20.71
N VAL A 148 -1.84 21.41 21.21
CA VAL A 148 -3.07 20.65 20.95
C VAL A 148 -3.98 21.49 20.06
N ILE A 149 -4.39 20.92 18.94
CA ILE A 149 -5.33 21.55 18.00
C ILE A 149 -6.62 20.71 17.96
N PRO A 150 -7.78 21.30 18.30
CA PRO A 150 -9.07 20.62 18.21
C PRO A 150 -9.45 20.33 16.76
N LEU A 151 -10.05 19.16 16.52
CA LEU A 151 -10.46 18.68 15.20
C LEU A 151 -11.94 18.33 15.17
N GLU A 152 -12.54 18.40 13.98
CA GLU A 152 -13.94 18.00 13.79
C GLU A 152 -14.12 16.48 13.85
N THR A 153 -13.14 15.71 13.38
CA THR A 153 -13.13 14.24 13.42
C THR A 153 -11.70 13.73 13.65
N PHE A 154 -11.54 12.41 13.86
CA PHE A 154 -10.24 11.81 14.15
C PHE A 154 -9.22 12.00 13.02
N ALA A 155 -7.99 12.42 13.35
CA ALA A 155 -6.91 12.53 12.38
C ALA A 155 -6.34 11.16 12.00
N LEU A 156 -6.17 10.93 10.70
CA LEU A 156 -5.62 9.69 10.17
C LEU A 156 -4.18 9.86 9.66
N SER A 157 -3.86 11.00 9.07
CA SER A 157 -2.49 11.34 8.70
C SER A 157 -2.27 12.84 8.77
N ALA A 158 -1.02 13.25 8.99
CA ALA A 158 -0.68 14.66 9.14
C ALA A 158 0.77 14.92 8.78
N SER A 159 1.12 16.16 8.51
CA SER A 159 2.52 16.61 8.39
C SER A 159 2.65 18.09 8.70
N VAL A 160 3.87 18.51 9.05
CA VAL A 160 4.18 19.89 9.42
C VAL A 160 5.14 20.50 8.41
N LYS A 161 4.89 21.77 8.04
CA LYS A 161 5.88 22.64 7.38
C LYS A 161 5.90 24.03 8.02
N GLY A 162 6.99 24.35 8.71
CA GLY A 162 7.09 25.62 9.45
C GLY A 162 5.93 25.77 10.44
N ASN A 163 5.11 26.80 10.26
CA ASN A 163 3.93 27.06 11.10
C ASN A 163 2.64 26.40 10.58
N LEU A 164 2.70 25.56 9.54
CA LEU A 164 1.52 24.94 8.94
C LEU A 164 1.43 23.46 9.32
N LEU A 165 0.22 23.01 9.63
CA LEU A 165 -0.13 21.62 9.85
C LEU A 165 -1.17 21.18 8.82
N ALA A 166 -0.80 20.22 7.98
CA ALA A 166 -1.72 19.56 7.06
C ALA A 166 -2.24 18.27 7.70
N VAL A 167 -3.55 18.02 7.65
CA VAL A 167 -4.20 16.85 8.25
C VAL A 167 -5.23 16.25 7.30
N VAL A 168 -5.25 14.92 7.16
CA VAL A 168 -6.35 14.16 6.56
C VAL A 168 -7.16 13.52 7.69
N LEU A 169 -8.45 13.83 7.73
CA LEU A 169 -9.38 13.38 8.75
C LEU A 169 -10.14 12.11 8.36
N ALA A 170 -10.74 11.43 9.33
CA ALA A 170 -11.46 10.17 9.16
C ALA A 170 -12.70 10.28 8.27
N ASP A 171 -13.29 11.46 8.16
CA ASP A 171 -14.39 11.75 7.23
C ASP A 171 -13.92 12.14 5.82
N ASN A 172 -12.64 11.91 5.52
CA ASN A 172 -11.95 12.26 4.29
C ASN A 172 -11.85 13.77 4.01
N SER A 173 -11.82 14.59 5.06
CA SER A 173 -11.51 16.03 4.92
C SER A 173 -10.01 16.27 4.91
N ALA A 174 -9.54 17.10 3.97
CA ALA A 174 -8.20 17.64 3.92
C ALA A 174 -8.18 19.04 4.55
N ASN A 175 -7.49 19.18 5.67
CA ASN A 175 -7.44 20.42 6.44
C ASN A 175 -6.03 20.99 6.51
N LEU A 176 -5.93 22.32 6.45
CA LEU A 176 -4.70 23.05 6.71
C LEU A 176 -4.92 23.99 7.90
N TYR A 177 -4.06 23.90 8.91
CA TYR A 177 -4.11 24.71 10.12
C TYR A 177 -2.85 25.56 10.24
N ASP A 178 -3.01 26.75 10.83
CA ASP A 178 -1.92 27.52 11.40
C ASP A 178 -1.64 27.01 12.81
N ILE A 179 -0.41 26.57 13.09
CA ILE A 179 -0.04 25.91 14.35
C ILE A 179 -0.05 26.92 15.52
N THR A 180 0.50 28.12 15.31
CA THR A 180 0.62 29.15 16.35
C THR A 180 -0.75 29.69 16.78
N SER A 181 -1.61 30.02 15.82
CA SER A 181 -2.96 30.55 16.08
C SER A 181 -4.02 29.46 16.24
N GLN A 182 -3.68 28.20 15.94
CA GLN A 182 -4.57 27.03 15.94
C GLN A 182 -5.79 27.19 15.02
N LYS A 183 -5.71 28.10 14.05
CA LYS A 183 -6.82 28.45 13.17
C LYS A 183 -6.86 27.53 11.96
N LEU A 184 -8.05 27.04 11.61
CA LEU A 184 -8.31 26.37 10.33
C LEU A 184 -8.19 27.39 9.19
N LEU A 185 -7.25 27.15 8.27
CA LEU A 185 -6.98 27.99 7.10
C LEU A 185 -7.70 27.49 5.85
N PHE A 186 -7.88 26.17 5.74
CA PHE A 186 -8.50 25.52 4.59
C PHE A 186 -9.11 24.18 4.99
N SER A 187 -10.24 23.84 4.38
CA SER A 187 -10.85 22.52 4.47
C SER A 187 -11.55 22.17 3.17
N GLU A 188 -11.28 20.98 2.66
CA GLU A 188 -12.04 20.37 1.56
C GLU A 188 -12.39 18.93 1.89
N LYS A 189 -13.68 18.60 1.78
CA LYS A 189 -14.20 17.27 2.07
C LYS A 189 -14.25 16.40 0.83
N GLY A 190 -13.59 15.25 0.90
CA GLY A 190 -13.62 14.23 -0.14
C GLY A 190 -14.82 13.28 -0.04
N SER A 191 -14.85 12.27 -0.93
CA SER A 191 -15.87 11.23 -0.86
C SER A 191 -15.61 10.35 0.37
N PRO A 192 -16.63 10.00 1.18
CA PRO A 192 -16.40 9.20 2.37
C PRO A 192 -15.90 7.80 2.00
N SER A 193 -14.97 7.28 2.81
CA SER A 193 -14.47 5.91 2.68
C SER A 193 -14.83 5.10 3.92
N THR A 194 -15.44 3.92 3.71
CA THR A 194 -15.83 3.03 4.81
C THR A 194 -14.73 2.05 5.21
N THR A 195 -13.68 1.92 4.39
CA THR A 195 -12.57 1.00 4.63
C THR A 195 -11.26 1.64 4.20
N ILE A 196 -10.29 1.64 5.10
CA ILE A 196 -8.97 2.23 4.88
C ILE A 196 -7.89 1.20 5.15
N ASN A 197 -6.85 1.23 4.33
CA ASN A 197 -5.62 0.50 4.54
C ASN A 197 -4.73 1.27 5.54
N SER A 198 -4.17 0.57 6.52
CA SER A 198 -3.31 1.15 7.57
C SER A 198 -2.00 1.75 7.06
N LEU A 199 -1.58 1.42 5.83
CA LEU A 199 -0.40 2.00 5.18
C LEU A 199 -0.66 3.38 4.58
N MET A 200 -1.68 4.11 5.05
CA MET A 200 -2.03 5.43 4.54
C MET A 200 -0.84 6.39 4.48
N ALA A 201 -0.75 7.15 3.40
CA ALA A 201 0.28 8.16 3.23
C ALA A 201 -0.02 9.44 4.05
N MET A 202 1.03 10.15 4.43
CA MET A 202 0.94 11.49 5.04
C MET A 202 0.88 12.58 3.95
N PRO A 203 0.26 13.75 4.23
CA PRO A 203 0.38 14.92 3.36
C PRO A 203 1.84 15.31 3.13
N ILE A 204 2.18 15.78 1.94
CA ILE A 204 3.53 16.25 1.64
C ILE A 204 3.47 17.72 1.23
N PHE A 205 4.25 18.55 1.93
CA PHE A 205 4.50 19.91 1.50
C PHE A 205 5.63 19.96 0.48
N MET A 206 5.35 20.60 -0.65
CA MET A 206 6.32 21.07 -1.63
C MET A 206 6.56 22.57 -1.42
N ASP A 207 7.29 23.22 -2.34
CA ASP A 207 7.66 24.63 -2.19
C ASP A 207 6.45 25.56 -2.13
N THR A 208 5.49 25.39 -3.04
CA THR A 208 4.30 26.26 -3.15
C THR A 208 2.99 25.56 -2.85
N VAL A 209 2.98 24.22 -2.87
CA VAL A 209 1.77 23.40 -2.75
C VAL A 209 1.91 22.34 -1.66
N VAL A 210 0.78 21.94 -1.09
CA VAL A 210 0.67 20.74 -0.25
C VAL A 210 -0.18 19.71 -0.98
N VAL A 211 0.27 18.47 -0.97
CA VAL A 211 -0.40 17.33 -1.60
C VAL A 211 -1.03 16.49 -0.50
N PHE A 212 -2.36 16.42 -0.49
CA PHE A 212 -3.14 15.62 0.45
C PHE A 212 -3.48 14.24 -0.16
N PRO A 213 -3.04 13.13 0.46
CA PRO A 213 -3.42 11.77 0.09
C PRO A 213 -4.81 11.45 0.62
N MET A 214 -5.82 11.62 -0.23
CA MET A 214 -7.22 11.40 0.15
C MET A 214 -7.54 9.91 0.32
N LEU A 215 -8.56 9.61 1.13
CA LEU A 215 -9.02 8.25 1.43
C LEU A 215 -9.81 7.60 0.28
N ASP A 216 -10.16 8.38 -0.73
CA ASP A 216 -10.95 7.99 -1.91
C ASP A 216 -10.09 7.79 -3.17
N GLY A 217 -8.77 7.64 -3.02
CA GLY A 217 -7.85 7.32 -4.11
C GLY A 217 -7.39 8.54 -4.92
N ARG A 218 -7.59 9.75 -4.39
CA ARG A 218 -7.21 11.00 -5.03
C ARG A 218 -6.03 11.66 -4.31
N LEU A 219 -5.25 12.43 -5.06
CA LEU A 219 -4.33 13.43 -4.53
C LEU A 219 -4.96 14.80 -4.73
N LEU A 220 -5.25 15.49 -3.62
CA LEU A 220 -5.69 16.88 -3.64
C LEU A 220 -4.47 17.79 -3.50
N VAL A 221 -4.21 18.62 -4.51
CA VAL A 221 -3.08 19.56 -4.54
C VAL A 221 -3.61 20.95 -4.24
N VAL A 222 -3.12 21.56 -3.18
CA VAL A 222 -3.55 22.87 -2.68
C VAL A 222 -2.35 23.81 -2.71
N ASP A 223 -2.47 24.92 -3.42
CA ASP A 223 -1.52 26.03 -3.27
C ASP A 223 -1.75 26.71 -1.93
N TYR A 224 -0.69 26.94 -1.15
CA TYR A 224 -0.80 27.58 0.17
C TYR A 224 0.06 28.84 0.30
N VAL A 225 0.73 29.28 -0.78
CA VAL A 225 1.70 30.39 -0.75
C VAL A 225 1.15 31.63 -1.47
N HIS A 226 0.34 31.46 -2.52
CA HIS A 226 -0.16 32.56 -3.35
C HIS A 226 -1.51 33.10 -2.87
N GLY A 227 -1.64 33.36 -1.56
CA GLY A 227 -2.83 33.92 -0.93
C GLY A 227 -3.58 32.90 -0.06
N ASN A 228 -4.91 32.92 -0.12
CA ASN A 228 -5.72 31.93 0.59
C ASN A 228 -5.46 30.54 0.00
N PRO A 229 -5.37 29.48 0.82
CA PRO A 229 -5.09 28.17 0.28
C PRO A 229 -6.19 27.74 -0.69
N THR A 230 -5.80 27.33 -1.89
CA THR A 230 -6.74 27.04 -2.99
C THR A 230 -6.42 25.69 -3.64
N PRO A 231 -7.43 24.85 -3.90
CA PRO A 231 -7.25 23.63 -4.69
C PRO A 231 -6.86 24.01 -6.12
N ILE A 232 -5.70 23.54 -6.57
CA ILE A 232 -5.23 23.79 -7.95
C ILE A 232 -5.32 22.54 -8.82
N ARG A 233 -5.31 21.35 -8.21
CA ARG A 233 -5.38 20.10 -8.96
C ARG A 233 -5.96 18.98 -8.11
N ASN A 234 -6.75 18.13 -8.76
CA ASN A 234 -7.27 16.90 -8.17
C ASN A 234 -6.88 15.74 -9.08
N ILE A 235 -6.00 14.86 -8.61
CA ILE A 235 -5.44 13.77 -9.40
C ILE A 235 -6.04 12.46 -8.90
N VAL A 236 -6.85 11.81 -9.73
CA VAL A 236 -7.46 10.52 -9.39
C VAL A 236 -6.53 9.38 -9.77
N ILE A 237 -6.00 8.67 -8.79
CA ILE A 237 -5.16 7.48 -9.03
C ILE A 237 -6.06 6.26 -9.27
N SER A 238 -7.00 6.00 -8.37
CA SER A 238 -7.99 4.94 -8.52
C SER A 238 -9.33 5.31 -7.89
N SER A 239 -10.37 4.59 -8.27
CA SER A 239 -11.76 4.82 -7.81
C SER A 239 -12.39 3.54 -7.27
N ASP A 240 -11.58 2.67 -6.68
CA ASP A 240 -12.07 1.44 -6.07
C ASP A 240 -12.96 1.70 -4.87
N LYS A 241 -13.88 0.77 -4.61
CA LYS A 241 -14.87 0.91 -3.53
C LYS A 241 -14.29 0.68 -2.14
N PHE A 242 -13.25 -0.13 -2.03
CA PHE A 242 -12.70 -0.58 -0.76
C PHE A 242 -11.18 -0.44 -0.75
N PHE A 243 -10.61 -0.03 0.39
CA PHE A 243 -9.16 0.15 0.58
C PHE A 243 -8.51 1.03 -0.51
N ASN A 244 -9.22 2.06 -0.96
CA ASN A 244 -8.82 2.90 -2.09
C ASN A 244 -7.94 4.09 -1.67
N ASN A 245 -7.68 4.26 -0.37
CA ASN A 245 -6.84 5.36 0.12
C ASN A 245 -5.44 5.28 -0.49
N ILE A 246 -4.80 6.44 -0.64
CA ILE A 246 -3.39 6.49 -1.02
C ILE A 246 -2.56 5.80 0.07
N THR A 247 -1.83 4.76 -0.31
CA THR A 247 -1.00 3.92 0.57
C THR A 247 0.49 4.27 0.47
N TYR A 248 0.89 5.07 -0.51
CA TYR A 248 2.26 5.55 -0.63
C TYR A 248 2.26 6.91 -1.33
N LEU A 249 3.09 7.83 -0.85
CA LEU A 249 3.32 9.12 -1.48
C LEU A 249 4.75 9.56 -1.14
N ILE A 250 5.52 9.96 -2.15
CA ILE A 250 6.86 10.52 -2.01
C ILE A 250 7.06 11.61 -3.07
N VAL A 251 7.82 12.64 -2.69
CA VAL A 251 8.31 13.66 -3.62
C VAL A 251 9.85 13.65 -3.55
N ASP A 252 10.49 13.57 -4.70
CA ASP A 252 11.96 13.58 -4.86
C ASP A 252 12.34 14.54 -5.99
N GLY A 253 12.70 15.77 -5.59
CA GLY A 253 12.87 16.90 -6.51
C GLY A 253 11.57 17.20 -7.26
N ASN A 254 11.61 17.13 -8.58
CA ASN A 254 10.43 17.33 -9.44
C ASN A 254 9.62 16.04 -9.67
N ASN A 255 10.02 14.92 -9.05
CA ASN A 255 9.34 13.65 -9.21
C ASN A 255 8.34 13.46 -8.08
N MET A 256 7.13 13.01 -8.40
CA MET A 256 6.12 12.62 -7.41
C MET A 256 5.65 11.20 -7.72
N ILE A 257 5.72 10.32 -6.74
CA ILE A 257 5.27 8.92 -6.89
C ILE A 257 4.22 8.67 -5.83
N ALA A 258 3.09 8.09 -6.25
CA ALA A 258 1.98 7.78 -5.38
C ALA A 258 1.37 6.42 -5.73
N SER A 259 0.79 5.73 -4.75
CA SER A 259 0.18 4.42 -4.95
C SER A 259 -1.12 4.29 -4.17
N THR A 260 -2.06 3.56 -4.76
CA THR A 260 -3.14 2.86 -4.04
C THR A 260 -2.86 1.37 -4.05
N GLY A 261 -3.82 0.55 -3.59
CA GLY A 261 -3.73 -0.91 -3.74
C GLY A 261 -3.92 -1.42 -5.17
N LYS A 262 -4.26 -0.55 -6.15
CA LYS A 262 -4.58 -0.93 -7.53
C LYS A 262 -3.76 -0.24 -8.62
N ARG A 263 -3.22 0.95 -8.33
CA ARG A 263 -2.43 1.70 -9.29
C ARG A 263 -1.29 2.45 -8.62
N ILE A 264 -0.14 2.48 -9.30
CA ILE A 264 0.97 3.40 -9.04
C ILE A 264 0.90 4.51 -10.09
N LEU A 265 0.97 5.76 -9.64
CA LEU A 265 1.18 6.95 -10.46
C LEU A 265 2.59 7.47 -10.20
N SER A 266 3.34 7.74 -11.26
CA SER A 266 4.63 8.43 -11.19
C SER A 266 4.60 9.64 -12.12
N VAL A 267 4.88 10.81 -11.58
CA VAL A 267 5.03 12.05 -12.32
C VAL A 267 6.52 12.39 -12.32
N VAL A 268 7.16 12.31 -13.47
CA VAL A 268 8.61 12.53 -13.64
C VAL A 268 8.79 13.62 -14.68
N SER A 269 9.40 14.75 -14.31
CA SER A 269 9.61 15.89 -15.21
C SER A 269 8.32 16.34 -15.93
N GLY A 270 7.18 16.28 -15.24
CA GLY A 270 5.87 16.65 -15.77
C GLY A 270 5.17 15.58 -16.62
N GLN A 271 5.83 14.46 -16.94
CA GLN A 271 5.21 13.33 -17.62
C GLN A 271 4.62 12.34 -16.62
N GLU A 272 3.41 11.86 -16.91
CA GLU A 272 2.70 10.90 -16.08
C GLU A 272 2.89 9.47 -16.61
N PHE A 273 3.24 8.57 -15.69
CA PHE A 273 3.34 7.14 -15.91
C PHE A 273 2.42 6.42 -14.94
N ASN A 274 1.72 5.39 -15.42
CA ASN A 274 0.80 4.61 -14.61
C ASN A 274 1.14 3.12 -14.71
N TYR A 275 1.05 2.43 -13.57
CA TYR A 275 1.14 0.97 -13.50
C TYR A 275 -0.08 0.43 -12.76
N ASP A 276 -0.86 -0.41 -13.44
CA ASP A 276 -2.01 -1.10 -12.88
C ASP A 276 -1.62 -2.47 -12.34
N GLY A 277 -1.92 -2.76 -11.08
CA GLY A 277 -1.60 -4.03 -10.44
C GLY A 277 -2.15 -4.15 -9.02
N ASP A 278 -2.22 -5.37 -8.50
CA ASP A 278 -2.63 -5.62 -7.12
C ASP A 278 -1.47 -5.35 -6.16
N ILE A 279 -1.29 -4.08 -5.78
CA ILE A 279 -0.15 -3.59 -5.00
C ILE A 279 -0.42 -3.80 -3.50
N ILE A 280 0.53 -4.41 -2.81
CA ILE A 280 0.53 -4.58 -1.35
C ILE A 280 1.30 -3.47 -0.68
N ASP A 281 2.51 -3.20 -1.16
CA ASP A 281 3.39 -2.17 -0.63
C ASP A 281 4.32 -1.66 -1.74
N LEU A 282 4.80 -0.44 -1.56
CA LEU A 282 5.70 0.25 -2.46
C LEU A 282 6.80 0.91 -1.64
N LEU A 283 8.04 0.83 -2.13
CA LEU A 283 9.18 1.56 -1.58
C LEU A 283 9.98 2.21 -2.71
N TYR A 284 10.28 3.49 -2.57
CA TYR A 284 11.16 4.23 -3.48
C TYR A 284 12.52 4.45 -2.79
N ASP A 285 13.60 4.00 -3.42
CA ASP A 285 14.97 4.26 -2.97
C ASP A 285 15.85 4.63 -4.17
N LYS A 286 16.53 5.78 -4.08
CA LYS A 286 17.56 6.24 -5.04
C LYS A 286 17.16 6.13 -6.52
N GLY A 287 15.89 6.40 -6.83
CA GLY A 287 15.39 6.37 -8.21
C GLY A 287 14.87 5.02 -8.71
N THR A 288 14.83 4.02 -7.84
CA THR A 288 14.25 2.70 -8.10
C THR A 288 13.02 2.51 -7.23
N LEU A 289 11.98 1.91 -7.80
CA LEU A 289 10.78 1.49 -7.09
C LEU A 289 10.83 -0.02 -6.86
N TYR A 290 10.49 -0.44 -5.65
CA TYR A 290 10.30 -1.84 -5.28
C TYR A 290 8.83 -2.06 -4.91
N VAL A 291 8.19 -2.99 -5.60
CA VAL A 291 6.74 -3.25 -5.47
C VAL A 291 6.53 -4.67 -4.97
N LEU A 292 5.70 -4.83 -3.95
CA LEU A 292 5.13 -6.13 -3.57
C LEU A 292 3.73 -6.27 -4.14
N THR A 293 3.43 -7.40 -4.76
CA THR A 293 2.10 -7.68 -5.31
C THR A 293 1.34 -8.74 -4.52
N LEU A 294 0.01 -8.72 -4.61
CA LEU A 294 -0.89 -9.66 -3.93
C LEU A 294 -0.67 -11.11 -4.39
N ASP A 295 -0.22 -11.34 -5.62
CA ASP A 295 0.05 -12.68 -6.17
C ASP A 295 1.45 -13.22 -5.82
N GLY A 296 2.24 -12.44 -5.06
CA GLY A 296 3.54 -12.85 -4.53
C GLY A 296 4.70 -12.52 -5.45
N GLN A 297 4.67 -11.39 -6.15
CA GLN A 297 5.81 -10.88 -6.91
C GLN A 297 6.54 -9.78 -6.14
N ILE A 298 7.84 -9.70 -6.37
CA ILE A 298 8.68 -8.56 -6.01
C ILE A 298 9.14 -7.96 -7.33
N LEU A 299 8.77 -6.71 -7.60
CA LEU A 299 9.11 -6.02 -8.83
C LEU A 299 10.13 -4.93 -8.53
N GLN A 300 11.09 -4.76 -9.42
CA GLN A 300 11.99 -3.60 -9.46
C GLN A 300 11.64 -2.77 -10.70
N MET A 301 11.37 -1.50 -10.52
CA MET A 301 10.96 -0.57 -11.58
C MET A 301 11.80 0.70 -11.58
N ASP A 302 11.93 1.33 -12.74
CA ASP A 302 12.44 2.70 -12.83
C ASP A 302 11.33 3.74 -12.55
N LYS A 303 11.70 5.02 -12.50
CA LYS A 303 10.76 6.13 -12.23
C LYS A 303 9.64 6.25 -13.26
N SER A 304 9.81 5.72 -14.47
CA SER A 304 8.76 5.65 -15.50
C SER A 304 7.83 4.44 -15.33
N LEU A 305 7.95 3.72 -14.22
CA LEU A 305 7.20 2.51 -13.90
C LEU A 305 7.42 1.36 -14.89
N ARG A 306 8.54 1.39 -15.61
CA ARG A 306 8.95 0.27 -16.44
C ARG A 306 9.59 -0.78 -15.53
N GLU A 307 9.09 -2.01 -15.62
CA GLU A 307 9.69 -3.17 -14.95
C GLU A 307 11.12 -3.37 -15.48
N LEU A 308 12.08 -3.33 -14.56
CA LEU A 308 13.48 -3.64 -14.81
C LEU A 308 13.74 -5.13 -14.55
N ASN A 309 13.27 -5.61 -13.40
CA ASN A 309 13.41 -7.00 -12.96
C ASN A 309 12.21 -7.46 -12.14
N SER A 310 11.97 -8.76 -12.07
CA SER A 310 10.94 -9.34 -11.21
C SER A 310 11.30 -10.73 -10.68
N VAL A 311 10.89 -11.00 -9.44
CA VAL A 311 10.92 -12.34 -8.83
C VAL A 311 9.49 -12.77 -8.56
N LYS A 312 9.15 -13.99 -8.98
CA LYS A 312 7.84 -14.58 -8.71
C LYS A 312 7.92 -15.65 -7.62
N LEU A 313 7.18 -15.43 -6.53
CA LEU A 313 6.96 -16.37 -5.44
C LEU A 313 5.46 -16.71 -5.37
N PRO A 314 4.95 -17.63 -6.22
CA PRO A 314 3.52 -17.87 -6.33
C PRO A 314 2.85 -18.15 -4.98
N PHE A 315 1.76 -17.42 -4.72
CA PHE A 315 0.96 -17.53 -3.49
C PHE A 315 1.67 -17.02 -2.22
N ALA A 316 2.80 -16.32 -2.33
CA ALA A 316 3.46 -15.66 -1.21
C ALA A 316 2.66 -14.45 -0.76
N SER A 317 2.45 -14.34 0.56
CA SER A 317 1.88 -13.16 1.19
C SER A 317 3.03 -12.37 1.80
N LEU A 318 3.65 -11.52 0.98
CA LEU A 318 4.77 -10.66 1.34
C LEU A 318 4.25 -9.38 2.00
N ASN A 319 4.83 -8.97 3.14
CA ASN A 319 4.30 -7.86 3.94
C ASN A 319 5.28 -6.68 4.14
N THR A 320 6.59 -6.86 3.88
CA THR A 320 7.60 -5.85 4.22
C THR A 320 8.62 -5.68 3.10
N ILE A 321 9.17 -4.47 2.96
CA ILE A 321 10.28 -4.19 2.06
C ILE A 321 11.39 -3.53 2.89
N VAL A 322 12.47 -4.27 3.17
CA VAL A 322 13.64 -3.71 3.84
C VAL A 322 14.85 -3.81 2.94
N LEU A 323 15.47 -2.67 2.62
CA LEU A 323 16.66 -2.59 1.78
C LEU A 323 17.89 -2.48 2.66
N ASN A 324 18.80 -3.43 2.56
CA ASN A 324 20.04 -3.42 3.34
C ASN A 324 21.17 -4.08 2.56
N ASN A 325 22.35 -3.47 2.51
CA ASN A 325 23.55 -4.02 1.88
C ASN A 325 23.32 -4.62 0.46
N ASN A 326 22.65 -3.85 -0.40
CA ASN A 326 22.31 -4.25 -1.78
C ASN A 326 21.39 -5.48 -1.88
N LYS A 327 20.58 -5.71 -0.86
CA LYS A 327 19.58 -6.77 -0.84
C LYS A 327 18.23 -6.23 -0.41
N LEU A 328 17.19 -6.87 -0.90
CA LEU A 328 15.82 -6.65 -0.47
C LEU A 328 15.36 -7.83 0.37
N TYR A 329 14.82 -7.53 1.55
CA TYR A 329 14.26 -8.50 2.46
C TYR A 329 12.75 -8.32 2.60
N SER A 330 12.01 -9.42 2.52
CA SER A 330 10.57 -9.44 2.73
C SER A 330 10.14 -10.55 3.69
N LEU A 331 9.27 -10.20 4.65
CA LEU A 331 8.68 -11.16 5.57
C LEU A 331 7.41 -11.75 4.95
N GLU A 332 7.40 -13.07 4.76
CA GLU A 332 6.25 -13.83 4.28
C GLU A 332 5.40 -14.34 5.46
N LYS A 333 4.08 -14.21 5.31
CA LYS A 333 3.09 -14.49 6.36
C LYS A 333 3.14 -15.90 6.96
N ARG A 334 3.74 -16.90 6.32
CA ARG A 334 3.85 -18.29 6.82
C ARG A 334 5.19 -18.59 7.47
N GLY A 335 5.96 -17.55 7.80
CA GLY A 335 7.19 -17.67 8.56
C GLY A 335 8.38 -17.99 7.68
N TYR A 336 8.56 -17.18 6.63
CA TYR A 336 9.78 -17.17 5.83
C TYR A 336 10.28 -15.74 5.68
N VAL A 337 11.60 -15.57 5.71
CA VAL A 337 12.28 -14.37 5.23
C VAL A 337 12.74 -14.67 3.81
N ILE A 338 12.31 -13.82 2.88
CA ILE A 338 12.74 -13.83 1.48
C ILE A 338 13.84 -12.79 1.34
N GLU A 339 14.98 -13.19 0.81
CA GLU A 339 16.10 -12.30 0.48
C GLU A 339 16.30 -12.33 -1.05
N VAL A 340 16.32 -11.15 -1.67
CA VAL A 340 16.61 -10.96 -3.10
C VAL A 340 17.88 -10.12 -3.20
N ASP A 341 18.85 -10.56 -4.00
CA ASP A 341 20.04 -9.76 -4.31
C ASP A 341 19.68 -8.72 -5.37
N LEU A 342 19.99 -7.45 -5.12
CA LEU A 342 19.66 -6.38 -6.06
C LEU A 342 20.61 -6.32 -7.26
N ASN A 343 21.79 -6.98 -7.20
CA ASN A 343 22.68 -7.17 -8.35
C ASN A 343 22.29 -8.38 -9.21
N ASP A 344 21.66 -9.38 -8.59
CA ASP A 344 21.20 -10.62 -9.23
C ASP A 344 19.74 -10.89 -8.85
N PHE A 345 18.84 -10.17 -9.53
CA PHE A 345 17.41 -10.21 -9.26
C PHE A 345 16.75 -11.52 -9.73
N ASP A 346 17.45 -12.40 -10.44
CA ASP A 346 16.89 -13.65 -10.97
C ASP A 346 16.77 -14.74 -9.90
N SER A 347 17.45 -14.58 -8.76
CA SER A 347 17.47 -15.57 -7.69
C SER A 347 17.06 -14.99 -6.33
N TYR A 348 16.46 -15.85 -5.50
CA TYR A 348 16.07 -15.49 -4.14
C TYR A 348 16.43 -16.59 -3.16
N ASN A 349 16.73 -16.17 -1.94
CA ASN A 349 17.03 -17.06 -0.82
C ASN A 349 15.83 -17.10 0.12
N VAL A 350 15.49 -18.31 0.56
CA VAL A 350 14.41 -18.51 1.51
C VAL A 350 14.99 -19.00 2.83
N TYR A 351 14.71 -18.25 3.90
CA TYR A 351 15.06 -18.64 5.24
C TYR A 351 13.79 -18.89 6.04
N LYS A 352 13.66 -20.09 6.61
CA LYS A 352 12.52 -20.41 7.46
C LYS A 352 12.67 -19.66 8.78
N THR A 353 11.63 -19.01 9.26
CA THR A 353 11.64 -18.48 10.62
C THR A 353 11.24 -19.61 11.57
N PRO A 354 12.10 -20.01 12.52
CA PRO A 354 11.67 -20.82 13.66
C PRO A 354 10.51 -20.11 14.37
N THR A 355 9.65 -20.86 15.07
CA THR A 355 8.48 -20.30 15.75
C THR A 355 8.87 -19.08 16.58
N ILE A 356 8.33 -17.91 16.22
CA ILE A 356 8.61 -16.66 16.90
C ILE A 356 7.71 -16.61 18.15
N GLY A 357 8.31 -16.77 19.34
CA GLY A 357 7.59 -16.78 20.62
C GLY A 357 7.24 -18.17 21.17
N SER A 358 6.57 -18.18 22.33
CA SER A 358 6.48 -19.34 23.24
C SER A 358 5.33 -20.33 22.97
N PHE A 359 4.50 -20.14 21.93
CA PHE A 359 3.34 -21.02 21.70
C PHE A 359 3.64 -22.16 20.72
N LYS A 360 4.36 -23.17 21.20
CA LYS A 360 4.81 -24.35 20.44
C LYS A 360 3.72 -25.41 20.20
N PHE A 361 2.55 -25.30 20.85
CA PHE A 361 1.63 -26.45 20.99
C PHE A 361 0.51 -26.54 19.95
N PHE A 362 0.08 -25.44 19.29
CA PHE A 362 -1.03 -25.50 18.33
C PHE A 362 -0.95 -24.57 17.11
N SER A 363 0.11 -23.77 16.95
CA SER A 363 0.13 -22.76 15.89
C SER A 363 0.89 -23.22 14.64
N SER A 364 0.25 -23.12 13.49
CA SER A 364 0.97 -22.98 12.22
C SER A 364 2.04 -21.90 12.37
N ASN A 365 3.20 -21.99 11.68
CA ASN A 365 4.24 -20.94 11.63
C ASN A 365 3.75 -19.60 11.00
N ARG A 366 2.45 -19.34 11.00
CA ARG A 366 1.80 -18.18 10.44
C ARG A 366 1.97 -16.98 11.38
N LEU A 367 2.43 -15.89 10.79
CA LEU A 367 2.51 -14.57 11.38
C LEU A 367 1.14 -13.91 11.19
N ASP A 368 0.32 -13.97 12.23
CA ASP A 368 -1.07 -13.53 12.25
C ASP A 368 -1.29 -12.14 12.86
N LYS A 369 -0.30 -11.62 13.58
CA LYS A 369 -0.26 -10.25 14.13
C LYS A 369 0.24 -9.25 13.09
N GLY A 370 0.01 -7.97 13.36
CA GLY A 370 0.55 -6.86 12.56
C GLY A 370 2.08 -6.89 12.51
N VAL A 371 2.63 -6.42 11.39
CA VAL A 371 4.06 -6.29 11.15
C VAL A 371 4.35 -4.81 10.92
N PHE A 372 5.46 -4.34 11.48
CA PHE A 372 6.02 -3.02 11.21
C PHE A 372 7.45 -3.20 10.71
N TYR A 373 7.92 -2.33 9.83
CA TYR A 373 9.31 -2.33 9.40
C TYR A 373 9.82 -0.91 9.30
N ASP A 374 11.11 -0.75 9.60
CA ASP A 374 11.82 0.50 9.44
C ASP A 374 12.90 0.34 8.36
N LYS A 375 13.84 1.29 8.26
CA LYS A 375 14.88 1.25 7.23
C LYS A 375 15.74 -0.02 7.24
N ASN A 376 15.97 -0.61 8.41
CA ASN A 376 16.91 -1.73 8.57
C ASN A 376 16.30 -2.94 9.31
N ARG A 377 15.12 -2.80 9.92
CA ARG A 377 14.54 -3.81 10.79
C ARG A 377 13.12 -4.17 10.39
N VAL A 378 12.75 -5.41 10.71
CA VAL A 378 11.35 -5.85 10.71
C VAL A 378 10.95 -6.28 12.12
N TYR A 379 9.77 -5.84 12.55
CA TYR A 379 9.20 -6.07 13.87
C TYR A 379 7.93 -6.91 13.75
N TYR A 380 7.82 -7.92 14.61
CA TYR A 380 6.63 -8.75 14.75
C TYR A 380 6.37 -9.03 16.23
N ASP A 381 5.18 -8.69 16.70
CA ASP A 381 4.80 -8.80 18.11
C ASP A 381 5.74 -8.02 19.04
N ARG A 382 6.60 -8.71 19.81
CA ARG A 382 7.66 -8.11 20.62
C ARG A 382 9.06 -8.40 20.09
N TYR A 383 9.18 -9.11 18.97
CA TYR A 383 10.45 -9.57 18.43
C TYR A 383 10.82 -8.75 17.21
N TYR A 384 12.10 -8.59 16.95
CA TYR A 384 12.55 -7.95 15.72
C TYR A 384 13.82 -8.58 15.17
N LEU A 385 13.98 -8.42 13.86
CA LEU A 385 15.15 -8.81 13.11
C LEU A 385 15.81 -7.55 12.56
N ASP A 386 17.08 -7.37 12.85
CA ASP A 386 17.91 -6.30 12.28
C ASP A 386 18.73 -6.85 11.12
N TYR A 387 18.55 -6.27 9.94
CA TYR A 387 19.23 -6.71 8.74
C TYR A 387 20.70 -6.28 8.67
N ASN A 388 21.12 -5.31 9.48
CA ASN A 388 22.55 -4.95 9.59
C ASN A 388 23.38 -6.12 10.15
N ASP A 389 22.81 -6.88 11.09
CA ASP A 389 23.46 -8.00 11.76
C ASP A 389 22.93 -9.37 11.29
N PHE A 390 22.25 -9.41 10.14
CA PHE A 390 21.56 -10.61 9.68
C PHE A 390 22.52 -11.74 9.30
N LYS A 391 22.55 -12.77 10.14
CA LYS A 391 23.37 -13.99 9.97
C LYS A 391 22.47 -15.22 10.09
N PRO A 392 21.81 -15.67 9.00
CA PRO A 392 20.94 -16.84 9.06
C PRO A 392 21.75 -18.10 9.31
N LYS A 393 21.14 -19.06 10.03
CA LYS A 393 21.73 -20.39 10.24
C LYS A 393 21.53 -21.22 8.97
N LEU A 394 22.57 -21.36 8.17
CA LEU A 394 22.51 -22.12 6.92
C LEU A 394 22.38 -23.62 7.19
N TYR A 395 21.55 -24.29 6.39
CA TYR A 395 21.52 -25.75 6.35
C TYR A 395 22.77 -26.27 5.64
N PRO A 396 23.30 -27.44 6.05
CA PRO A 396 24.43 -28.04 5.37
C PRO A 396 24.06 -28.27 3.91
N VAL A 397 24.93 -27.80 3.01
CA VAL A 397 24.82 -28.10 1.59
C VAL A 397 25.04 -29.60 1.45
N VAL A 398 23.97 -30.35 1.22
CA VAL A 398 24.11 -31.76 0.85
C VAL A 398 24.65 -31.78 -0.57
N GLU A 399 25.97 -31.79 -0.71
CA GLU A 399 26.60 -32.16 -1.96
C GLU A 399 26.07 -33.54 -2.32
N LYS A 400 25.30 -33.62 -3.41
CA LYS A 400 25.01 -34.93 -4.00
C LYS A 400 26.36 -35.48 -4.44
N SER A 401 26.91 -36.41 -3.66
CA SER A 401 27.97 -37.29 -4.12
C SER A 401 27.55 -37.81 -5.49
N ALA A 402 28.36 -37.54 -6.52
CA ALA A 402 28.15 -38.11 -7.84
C ALA A 402 28.02 -39.63 -7.67
N SER A 403 26.80 -40.15 -7.80
CA SER A 403 26.58 -41.58 -7.65
C SER A 403 27.36 -42.27 -8.76
N LYS A 404 28.32 -43.09 -8.34
CA LYS A 404 29.03 -44.03 -9.21
C LYS A 404 27.99 -44.73 -10.09
N LYS A 405 28.16 -44.59 -11.41
CA LYS A 405 27.42 -45.38 -12.41
C LYS A 405 27.59 -46.86 -12.06
N SER A 406 26.53 -47.50 -11.59
CA SER A 406 26.41 -48.94 -11.65
C SER A 406 25.78 -49.29 -13.00
N GLN A 407 26.56 -49.96 -13.86
CA GLN A 407 26.07 -50.52 -15.11
C GLN A 407 25.16 -51.71 -14.80
N LYS A 408 23.90 -51.63 -15.22
CA LYS A 408 23.14 -52.78 -15.75
C LYS A 408 21.92 -52.26 -16.51
N GLY A 409 21.81 -52.65 -17.79
CA GLY A 409 20.61 -52.46 -18.64
C GLY A 409 19.39 -53.18 -18.04
N GLU A 410 18.15 -52.93 -18.45
CA GLU A 410 17.63 -52.67 -19.79
C GLU A 410 16.26 -51.93 -19.74
N LYS A 411 16.03 -51.11 -20.79
CA LYS A 411 14.82 -50.92 -21.62
C LYS A 411 13.49 -50.36 -21.05
N GLY A 412 13.16 -49.15 -21.56
CA GLY A 412 11.83 -48.66 -21.98
C GLY A 412 10.85 -48.23 -20.87
N ASN A 413 10.19 -47.06 -20.85
CA ASN A 413 9.91 -46.01 -21.83
C ASN A 413 9.73 -44.67 -21.08
N ALA A 414 10.20 -43.57 -21.68
CA ALA A 414 9.90 -42.21 -21.24
C ALA A 414 9.06 -41.50 -22.32
N PRO A 415 8.07 -40.67 -21.97
CA PRO A 415 7.59 -39.61 -22.85
C PRO A 415 8.36 -38.32 -22.63
N ILE A 416 8.75 -37.75 -23.76
CA ILE A 416 9.39 -36.47 -24.04
C ILE A 416 8.36 -35.34 -24.01
N TYR A 417 8.78 -34.13 -23.58
CA TYR A 417 8.55 -32.83 -24.26
C TYR A 417 9.64 -31.86 -23.74
N LEU A 418 10.81 -31.76 -24.40
CA LEU A 418 11.20 -30.80 -25.47
C LEU A 418 11.21 -29.32 -25.04
N GLN A 419 12.40 -28.86 -24.67
CA GLN A 419 12.93 -27.54 -25.00
C GLN A 419 13.41 -27.57 -26.45
N GLU A 420 13.04 -26.58 -27.27
CA GLU A 420 13.73 -26.30 -28.53
C GLU A 420 14.49 -24.97 -28.42
N ARG A 421 15.80 -25.06 -28.63
CA ARG A 421 16.64 -23.96 -29.12
C ARG A 421 16.66 -24.04 -30.65
N HIS A 422 16.71 -22.91 -31.32
CA HIS A 422 17.42 -22.80 -32.60
C HIS A 422 18.66 -21.93 -32.44
N LYS A 423 19.83 -22.53 -32.69
CA LYS A 423 21.09 -21.90 -33.09
C LYS A 423 21.41 -22.41 -34.49
N ALA A 424 21.85 -21.51 -35.37
CA ALA A 424 22.67 -21.82 -36.55
C ALA A 424 23.58 -20.59 -36.75
N LYS A 425 24.85 -20.65 -37.14
CA LYS A 425 25.88 -21.68 -37.32
C LYS A 425 27.17 -20.85 -37.47
N GLU A 426 28.27 -21.22 -36.81
CA GLU A 426 29.59 -20.62 -37.04
C GLU A 426 30.57 -21.67 -37.58
N LYS A 427 31.44 -21.24 -38.51
CA LYS A 427 32.90 -21.50 -38.67
C LYS A 427 33.32 -21.54 -40.16
N PRO A 428 34.61 -21.34 -40.54
CA PRO A 428 35.80 -20.99 -39.73
C PRO A 428 36.68 -19.84 -40.29
N LEU A 429 37.66 -19.40 -39.48
CA LEU A 429 38.78 -18.51 -39.84
C LEU A 429 39.91 -19.26 -40.57
N GLU A 430 40.60 -18.56 -41.48
CA GLU A 430 41.99 -18.82 -41.89
C GLU A 430 42.77 -17.49 -41.95
N GLU A 431 44.09 -17.58 -41.75
CA GLU A 431 44.96 -16.55 -41.17
C GLU A 431 45.89 -15.86 -42.19
N ASN A 432 46.37 -14.65 -41.82
CA ASN A 432 47.63 -13.96 -42.20
C ASN A 432 47.57 -12.76 -43.17
N LYS A 433 47.89 -11.55 -42.67
CA LYS A 433 49.24 -10.92 -42.75
C LYS A 433 49.27 -9.43 -42.29
N VAL A 434 50.14 -9.17 -41.30
CA VAL A 434 51.11 -8.05 -41.21
C VAL A 434 50.65 -6.60 -40.91
N LYS A 435 50.81 -6.23 -39.61
CA LYS A 435 51.58 -5.13 -38.94
C LYS A 435 51.43 -3.61 -39.27
N PRO A 436 51.78 -2.72 -38.29
CA PRO A 436 51.13 -1.43 -38.01
C PRO A 436 52.07 -0.20 -37.99
N ARG A 437 51.53 1.01 -37.74
CA ARG A 437 52.13 2.25 -37.13
C ARG A 437 51.11 3.42 -37.27
N ASN A 438 50.96 4.43 -36.41
CA ASN A 438 51.62 4.89 -35.18
C ASN A 438 50.75 5.99 -34.51
N SER A 439 50.90 6.15 -33.17
CA SER A 439 50.86 7.36 -32.28
C SER A 439 50.19 8.68 -32.73
N GLY A 440 49.54 9.51 -31.90
CA GLY A 440 49.38 9.62 -30.44
C GLY A 440 49.06 11.09 -30.04
N PHE A 441 48.40 11.31 -28.88
CA PHE A 441 48.28 12.52 -28.01
C PHE A 441 47.81 13.87 -28.66
N GLU A 442 47.08 14.80 -28.02
CA GLU A 442 47.16 15.44 -26.69
C GLU A 442 45.80 16.03 -26.21
N GLU A 443 45.72 16.35 -24.91
CA GLU A 443 44.71 17.18 -24.22
C GLU A 443 45.07 18.67 -24.29
N GLU A 444 44.08 19.59 -24.27
CA GLU A 444 44.27 20.94 -23.70
C GLU A 444 42.95 21.59 -23.22
N GLU A 445 43.09 22.47 -22.22
CA GLU A 445 42.09 23.03 -21.32
C GLU A 445 41.61 24.46 -21.67
N VAL A 446 40.34 24.77 -21.32
CA VAL A 446 39.86 26.02 -20.64
C VAL A 446 39.56 27.33 -21.43
N LYS A 447 38.30 27.84 -21.25
CA LYS A 447 37.82 29.18 -20.78
C LYS A 447 36.66 29.87 -21.55
N THR A 448 35.50 29.97 -20.85
CA THR A 448 34.53 31.10 -20.71
C THR A 448 34.16 32.06 -21.86
N ARG A 449 32.84 32.24 -22.09
CA ARG A 449 32.05 33.50 -21.90
C ARG A 449 30.54 33.29 -22.21
N ARG A 450 29.68 34.11 -21.59
CA ARG A 450 28.19 34.16 -21.58
C ARG A 450 27.75 35.54 -22.19
N PRO A 451 26.45 35.89 -22.34
CA PRO A 451 25.53 35.61 -23.46
C PRO A 451 24.86 36.90 -24.09
N GLU A 452 23.85 36.68 -24.96
CA GLU A 452 22.74 37.57 -25.44
C GLU A 452 22.82 38.21 -26.85
N PRO A 453 21.69 38.70 -27.45
CA PRO A 453 20.36 38.09 -27.65
C PRO A 453 19.83 38.34 -29.11
N ILE A 454 18.56 37.99 -29.44
CA ILE A 454 17.57 38.80 -30.22
C ILE A 454 16.35 38.00 -30.75
N LYS A 455 15.17 38.40 -30.21
CA LYS A 455 13.83 38.75 -30.79
C LYS A 455 12.96 37.76 -31.59
N ASP A 456 11.80 37.47 -30.98
CA ASP A 456 10.42 37.80 -31.39
C ASP A 456 10.04 37.91 -32.87
N GLN A 457 9.02 37.15 -33.27
CA GLN A 457 7.85 37.69 -33.99
C GLN A 457 6.55 36.96 -33.60
N ASN A 458 5.57 37.78 -33.21
CA ASN A 458 4.15 37.48 -33.05
C ASN A 458 3.46 37.33 -34.41
N ASN A 459 2.37 36.55 -34.48
CA ASN A 459 1.09 37.04 -35.01
C ASN A 459 -0.08 36.10 -34.67
N ALA A 460 -1.19 36.73 -34.27
CA ALA A 460 -2.50 36.15 -34.00
C ALA A 460 -3.38 36.17 -35.28
N ILE A 461 -4.44 35.34 -35.32
CA ILE A 461 -5.87 35.73 -35.51
C ILE A 461 -6.77 34.54 -35.95
N GLN A 462 -7.84 34.37 -35.14
CA GLN A 462 -9.24 33.99 -35.38
C GLN A 462 -9.71 32.63 -35.99
N LYS A 463 -10.55 31.98 -35.16
CA LYS A 463 -11.92 31.45 -35.37
C LYS A 463 -12.43 31.25 -36.82
N GLY A 464 -12.95 30.04 -37.06
CA GLY A 464 -13.96 29.76 -38.08
C GLY A 464 -14.50 28.33 -37.99
N VAL A 465 -15.76 28.20 -37.56
CA VAL A 465 -16.59 27.00 -37.67
C VAL A 465 -17.04 26.84 -39.14
N LYS A 466 -17.02 25.62 -39.71
CA LYS A 466 -18.10 25.09 -40.57
C LYS A 466 -17.88 23.64 -41.00
N GLU A 467 -19.03 22.97 -41.11
CA GLU A 467 -19.30 21.59 -41.49
C GLU A 467 -19.17 21.32 -43.00
N ASN A 468 -19.26 20.01 -43.31
CA ASN A 468 -19.81 19.35 -44.50
C ASN A 468 -18.89 18.80 -45.61
N GLN A 469 -18.89 17.46 -45.65
CA GLN A 469 -19.27 16.55 -46.74
C GLN A 469 -18.38 16.38 -47.99
N GLU A 470 -18.05 15.09 -48.19
CA GLU A 470 -17.99 14.29 -49.43
C GLU A 470 -17.37 14.90 -50.70
N ASN A 471 -16.25 14.32 -51.18
CA ASN A 471 -16.34 13.34 -52.28
C ASN A 471 -15.04 12.55 -52.54
N LYS A 472 -15.29 11.29 -52.89
CA LYS A 472 -14.54 10.24 -53.59
C LYS A 472 -13.36 10.67 -54.49
N ASN A 473 -12.24 9.94 -54.38
CA ASN A 473 -11.71 9.06 -55.44
C ASN A 473 -10.47 8.26 -54.97
N ALA A 474 -10.47 6.96 -55.24
CA ALA A 474 -9.40 6.00 -54.98
C ALA A 474 -8.29 6.10 -56.06
N PRO A 475 -7.12 5.41 -55.91
CA PRO A 475 -7.09 3.96 -56.08
C PRO A 475 -6.25 3.17 -55.06
N VAL A 476 -6.69 1.93 -54.92
CA VAL A 476 -6.18 0.80 -54.16
C VAL A 476 -4.78 0.38 -54.63
N SER A 477 -3.86 0.19 -53.68
CA SER A 477 -2.75 -0.76 -53.80
C SER A 477 -2.98 -1.89 -52.81
N LYS A 478 -2.79 -3.12 -53.30
CA LYS A 478 -3.01 -4.39 -52.61
C LYS A 478 -1.78 -4.70 -51.76
N GLU A 479 -1.97 -4.93 -50.47
CA GLU A 479 -1.08 -5.77 -49.67
C GLU A 479 -1.91 -6.68 -48.75
N ASP A 480 -1.48 -7.93 -48.70
CA ASP A 480 -2.21 -9.10 -48.24
C ASP A 480 -2.40 -9.14 -46.72
N ASN A 481 -3.66 -9.16 -46.27
CA ASN A 481 -4.01 -9.48 -44.89
C ASN A 481 -4.14 -10.99 -44.71
N ALA A 482 -3.08 -11.63 -44.20
CA ALA A 482 -3.19 -12.95 -43.58
C ALA A 482 -3.88 -12.82 -42.22
N PHE A 483 -5.20 -13.04 -42.17
CA PHE A 483 -5.93 -13.30 -40.93
C PHE A 483 -5.38 -14.58 -40.28
N LYS A 484 -4.63 -14.46 -39.19
CA LYS A 484 -4.43 -15.57 -38.26
C LYS A 484 -5.73 -15.80 -37.50
N GLU A 485 -6.50 -16.82 -37.90
CA GLU A 485 -7.59 -17.35 -37.10
C GLU A 485 -7.08 -17.70 -35.69
N ALA A 486 -7.76 -17.18 -34.67
CA ALA A 486 -7.53 -17.58 -33.29
C ALA A 486 -7.81 -19.09 -33.15
N PRO A 487 -7.05 -19.84 -32.31
CA PRO A 487 -7.25 -21.27 -32.17
C PRO A 487 -8.69 -21.58 -31.72
N LYS A 488 -9.38 -22.47 -32.44
CA LYS A 488 -10.69 -22.98 -32.03
C LYS A 488 -10.56 -23.64 -30.66
N LEU A 489 -11.10 -22.98 -29.63
CA LEU A 489 -11.17 -23.50 -28.27
C LEU A 489 -11.93 -24.84 -28.27
N SER A 490 -11.50 -25.78 -27.43
CA SER A 490 -12.21 -27.04 -27.31
C SER A 490 -13.65 -26.80 -26.80
N PRO A 491 -14.64 -27.63 -27.18
CA PRO A 491 -16.04 -27.50 -26.72
C PRO A 491 -16.18 -27.45 -25.19
N LYS A 492 -15.20 -27.98 -24.46
CA LYS A 492 -15.12 -27.98 -22.99
C LYS A 492 -14.67 -26.63 -22.43
N GLU A 493 -13.75 -25.94 -23.09
CA GLU A 493 -13.27 -24.61 -22.69
C GLU A 493 -14.30 -23.53 -22.98
N GLU A 494 -14.97 -23.60 -24.12
CA GLU A 494 -16.05 -22.67 -24.47
C GLU A 494 -17.22 -22.76 -23.47
N LYS A 495 -17.61 -23.98 -23.09
CA LYS A 495 -18.62 -24.20 -22.04
C LYS A 495 -18.18 -23.69 -20.66
N ARG A 496 -16.88 -23.72 -20.36
CA ARG A 496 -16.33 -23.17 -19.11
C ARG A 496 -16.38 -21.65 -19.12
N ARG A 497 -16.01 -21.02 -20.23
CA ARG A 497 -16.06 -19.57 -20.42
C ARG A 497 -17.48 -19.03 -20.33
N LEU A 498 -18.45 -19.68 -21.00
CA LEU A 498 -19.87 -19.33 -20.92
C LEU A 498 -20.43 -19.44 -19.50
N LYS A 499 -19.94 -20.39 -18.70
CA LYS A 499 -20.34 -20.56 -17.31
C LYS A 499 -19.75 -19.47 -16.41
N GLU A 500 -18.51 -19.05 -16.67
CA GLU A 500 -17.85 -17.94 -15.98
C GLU A 500 -18.48 -16.59 -16.33
N GLU A 501 -18.79 -16.34 -17.60
CA GLU A 501 -19.49 -15.15 -18.06
C GLU A 501 -20.90 -15.05 -17.44
N LYS A 502 -21.67 -16.15 -17.40
CA LYS A 502 -22.97 -16.18 -16.68
C LYS A 502 -22.83 -15.94 -15.19
N LYS A 503 -21.75 -16.42 -14.57
CA LYS A 503 -21.49 -16.20 -13.13
C LYS A 503 -21.11 -14.74 -12.86
N LYS A 504 -20.32 -14.13 -13.74
CA LYS A 504 -19.92 -12.72 -13.69
C LYS A 504 -21.14 -11.80 -13.88
N ALA A 505 -21.95 -12.04 -14.90
CA ALA A 505 -23.18 -11.28 -15.14
C ALA A 505 -24.17 -11.36 -13.97
N LYS A 506 -24.33 -12.54 -13.34
CA LYS A 506 -25.19 -12.71 -12.16
C LYS A 506 -24.63 -12.02 -10.92
N ALA A 507 -23.30 -11.96 -10.76
CA ALA A 507 -22.66 -11.22 -9.68
C ALA A 507 -22.82 -9.70 -9.88
N GLU A 508 -22.65 -9.20 -11.10
CA GLU A 508 -22.87 -7.80 -11.45
C GLU A 508 -24.34 -7.37 -11.28
N GLN A 509 -25.30 -8.21 -11.64
CA GLN A 509 -26.72 -7.93 -11.40
C GLN A 509 -27.03 -7.82 -9.90
N ARG A 510 -26.50 -8.74 -9.07
CA ARG A 510 -26.67 -8.68 -7.61
C ARG A 510 -25.98 -7.47 -6.98
N ALA A 511 -24.83 -7.06 -7.52
CA ALA A 511 -24.15 -5.85 -7.07
C ALA A 511 -24.99 -4.61 -7.36
N ARG A 512 -25.59 -4.51 -8.55
CA ARG A 512 -26.52 -3.42 -8.92
C ARG A 512 -27.77 -3.38 -8.05
N GLU A 513 -28.39 -4.53 -7.78
CA GLU A 513 -29.55 -4.63 -6.87
C GLU A 513 -29.20 -4.20 -5.43
N PHE A 514 -28.02 -4.57 -4.95
CA PHE A 514 -27.55 -4.16 -3.62
C PHE A 514 -27.29 -2.65 -3.56
N GLU A 515 -26.70 -2.08 -4.61
CA GLU A 515 -26.45 -0.64 -4.71
C GLU A 515 -27.75 0.17 -4.77
N GLN A 516 -28.74 -0.31 -5.53
CA GLN A 516 -30.05 0.32 -5.59
C GLN A 516 -30.74 0.32 -4.20
N ARG A 517 -30.70 -0.80 -3.47
CA ARG A 517 -31.24 -0.87 -2.10
C ARG A 517 -30.50 0.04 -1.12
N ALA A 518 -29.19 0.19 -1.27
CA ALA A 518 -28.41 1.11 -0.44
C ALA A 518 -28.79 2.58 -0.69
N ARG A 519 -28.97 2.96 -1.96
CA ARG A 519 -29.46 4.31 -2.33
C ARG A 519 -30.87 4.57 -1.79
N GLU A 520 -31.78 3.60 -1.91
CA GLU A 520 -33.15 3.70 -1.35
C GLU A 520 -33.18 3.78 0.18
N HIS A 521 -32.17 3.21 0.87
CA HIS A 521 -32.02 3.36 2.31
C HIS A 521 -31.53 4.77 2.66
N GLN A 522 -30.50 5.25 1.97
CA GLN A 522 -29.93 6.57 2.18
C GLN A 522 -30.94 7.69 1.92
N GLU A 523 -31.74 7.58 0.85
CA GLU A 523 -32.80 8.55 0.54
C GLU A 523 -33.92 8.54 1.61
N ARG A 524 -34.20 7.39 2.23
CA ARG A 524 -35.13 7.30 3.36
C ARG A 524 -34.59 7.98 4.61
N ASP A 525 -33.32 7.74 4.93
CA ASP A 525 -32.65 8.36 6.08
C ASP A 525 -32.60 9.88 5.93
N GLU A 526 -32.30 10.39 4.73
CA GLU A 526 -32.33 11.83 4.42
C GLU A 526 -33.73 12.43 4.56
N LYS A 527 -34.77 11.77 4.04
CA LYS A 527 -36.17 12.20 4.23
C LYS A 527 -36.58 12.21 5.70
N GLU A 528 -36.11 11.26 6.49
CA GLU A 528 -36.38 11.23 7.94
C GLU A 528 -35.66 12.38 8.66
N LEU A 529 -34.41 12.64 8.29
CA LEU A 529 -33.62 13.74 8.86
C LEU A 529 -34.22 15.11 8.53
N GLU A 530 -34.73 15.29 7.31
CA GLU A 530 -35.41 16.52 6.89
C GLU A 530 -36.75 16.70 7.62
N LYS A 531 -37.52 15.62 7.83
CA LYS A 531 -38.73 15.67 8.67
C LYS A 531 -38.41 16.08 10.11
N ARG A 532 -37.33 15.54 10.69
CA ARG A 532 -36.88 15.92 12.04
C ARG A 532 -36.42 17.37 12.11
N ARG A 533 -35.72 17.89 11.09
CA ARG A 533 -35.36 19.32 11.00
C ARG A 533 -36.60 20.22 10.95
N LYS A 534 -37.59 19.91 10.11
CA LYS A 534 -38.83 20.69 10.01
C LYS A 534 -39.63 20.67 11.32
N ALA A 535 -39.65 19.55 12.04
CA ALA A 535 -40.29 19.46 13.36
C ALA A 535 -39.58 20.31 14.43
N LEU A 536 -38.24 20.39 14.39
CA LEU A 536 -37.44 21.23 15.29
C LEU A 536 -37.60 22.73 14.99
N GLU A 537 -37.80 23.11 13.73
CA GLU A 537 -38.07 24.50 13.35
C GLU A 537 -39.49 24.95 13.74
N MET A 538 -40.48 24.06 13.71
CA MET A 538 -41.84 24.37 14.17
C MET A 538 -41.95 24.53 15.70
N ASN A 539 -41.08 23.90 16.48
CA ASN A 539 -41.01 24.07 17.94
C ASN A 539 -40.24 25.33 18.39
N LYS A 540 -39.70 26.12 17.46
CA LYS A 540 -39.00 27.39 17.73
C LYS A 540 -39.84 28.65 17.44
N LYS A 541 -41.11 28.48 17.06
CA LYS A 541 -42.14 29.54 17.04
C LYS A 541 -43.13 29.27 18.15
#